data_AF-A0A958D3M8-F1
#
_entry.id   AF-A0A958D3M8-F1
#
_cell.length_a   1.000
_cell.length_b   1.000
_cell.length_c   1.000
_cell.angle_alpha   90.00
_cell.angle_beta   90.00
_cell.angle_gamma   90.00
#
_symmetry.space_group_name_H-M   'P 1'
#
loop_
_entity.id
_entity.type
_entity.pdbx_description
1 polymer ?
#
loop_
_entity_poly.entity_id
_entity_poly.type
_entity_poly.pdbx_seq_one_letter_code
_entity_poly.pdbx_strand_id
1 'polypeptide(L)'
;MPELLRTKLFIPRPRPGRVARPRLTERLNAGLNRKLTLVAAPAGFGKTTLLSEWIPQSPRCVAWLALDGEDNDPARFWTYVIAALQEVHPKLGVSALAMLQSPEAPTTAALITSLINEIAAFPEPFAVVLEDYHVIDSQP
;
A
#
# COMPACT_ATOMS: atom_id res chain seq x y z
N MET A 1 -3.60 20.60 -2.52
CA MET A 1 -3.53 19.12 -2.55
C MET A 1 -4.95 18.60 -2.72
N PRO A 2 -5.21 17.62 -3.59
CA PRO A 2 -6.52 16.95 -3.58
C PRO A 2 -6.78 16.42 -2.17
N GLU A 3 -8.02 16.58 -1.70
CA GLU A 3 -8.41 16.15 -0.37
C GLU A 3 -8.37 14.61 -0.32
N LEU A 4 -7.40 14.07 0.42
CA LEU A 4 -7.26 12.64 0.61
C LEU A 4 -8.02 12.20 1.85
N LEU A 5 -8.83 11.16 1.70
CA LEU A 5 -9.41 10.46 2.85
C LEU A 5 -8.31 9.73 3.62
N ARG A 6 -7.83 10.35 4.71
CA ARG A 6 -6.70 9.87 5.52
C ARG A 6 -6.91 8.49 6.12
N THR A 7 -8.15 8.11 6.42
CA THR A 7 -8.47 6.81 7.01
C THR A 7 -8.11 5.64 6.10
N LYS A 8 -8.01 5.83 4.78
CA LYS A 8 -7.50 4.81 3.84
C LYS A 8 -6.03 4.44 4.09
N LEU A 9 -5.27 5.33 4.72
CA LEU A 9 -3.84 5.14 4.98
C LEU A 9 -3.58 4.54 6.38
N PHE A 10 -4.61 4.36 7.20
CA PHE A 10 -4.47 3.92 8.57
C PHE A 10 -4.55 2.40 8.70
N ILE A 11 -3.52 1.81 9.31
CA ILE A 11 -3.52 0.41 9.69
C ILE A 11 -4.64 0.19 10.72
N PRO A 12 -5.62 -0.70 10.45
CA PRO A 12 -6.71 -0.94 11.37
C PRO A 12 -6.19 -1.41 12.73
N ARG A 13 -6.72 -0.81 13.80
CA ARG A 13 -6.28 -1.17 15.16
C ARG A 13 -6.63 -2.62 15.45
N PRO A 14 -5.66 -3.38 15.97
CA PRO A 14 -5.95 -4.74 16.38
C PRO A 14 -6.98 -4.75 17.56
N ARG A 15 -8.22 -5.22 17.35
CA ARG A 15 -9.22 -5.58 18.41
C ARG A 15 -8.79 -6.61 19.47
N PRO A 16 -9.02 -6.42 20.79
CA PRO A 16 -8.69 -7.42 21.82
C PRO A 16 -9.43 -8.77 21.60
N GLY A 17 -8.88 -9.86 22.15
CA GLY A 17 -9.51 -11.19 22.12
C GLY A 17 -9.28 -12.02 20.84
N ARG A 18 -8.17 -11.79 20.12
CA ARG A 18 -7.81 -12.60 18.95
C ARG A 18 -7.25 -13.96 19.33
N VAL A 19 -7.45 -14.92 18.45
CA VAL A 19 -6.68 -16.16 18.45
C VAL A 19 -5.37 -15.91 17.69
N ALA A 20 -4.24 -16.13 18.35
CA ALA A 20 -2.92 -16.01 17.73
C ALA A 20 -2.78 -16.99 16.55
N ARG A 21 -2.18 -16.53 15.45
CA ARG A 21 -2.00 -17.33 14.22
C ARG A 21 -0.53 -17.40 13.77
N PRO A 22 0.39 -17.92 14.61
CA PRO A 22 1.84 -17.86 14.36
C PRO A 22 2.24 -18.45 12.99
N ARG A 23 1.61 -19.57 12.58
CA ARG A 23 1.84 -20.18 11.26
C ARG A 23 1.54 -19.23 10.08
N LEU A 24 0.56 -18.34 10.21
CA LEU A 24 0.25 -17.36 9.16
C LEU A 24 1.20 -16.17 9.21
N THR A 25 1.57 -15.71 10.41
CA THR A 25 2.59 -14.69 10.63
C THR A 25 3.94 -15.10 10.02
N GLU A 26 4.37 -16.35 10.23
CA GLU A 26 5.58 -16.91 9.62
C GLU A 26 5.51 -16.93 8.09
N ARG A 27 4.34 -17.28 7.51
CA ARG A 27 4.13 -17.23 6.06
C ARG A 27 4.20 -15.81 5.51
N LEU A 28 3.70 -14.81 6.24
CA LEU A 28 3.82 -13.41 5.87
C LEU A 28 5.29 -12.96 5.90
N ASN A 29 6.02 -13.32 6.96
CA ASN A 29 7.46 -13.04 7.05
C ASN A 29 8.25 -13.67 5.91
N ALA A 30 7.98 -14.93 5.57
CA ALA A 30 8.60 -15.59 4.42
C ALA A 30 8.21 -14.89 3.09
N GLY A 31 6.99 -14.37 3.01
CA GLY A 31 6.48 -13.61 1.87
C GLY A 31 7.20 -12.29 1.62
N LEU A 32 7.80 -11.67 2.65
CA LEU A 32 8.60 -10.44 2.50
C LEU A 32 9.83 -10.61 1.59
N ASN A 33 10.28 -11.84 1.38
CA ASN A 33 11.40 -12.18 0.49
C ASN A 33 10.96 -12.48 -0.94
N ARG A 34 9.67 -12.27 -1.26
CA ARG A 34 9.10 -12.41 -2.61
C ARG A 34 8.75 -11.03 -3.18
N LYS A 35 8.62 -10.94 -4.51
CA LYS A 35 8.20 -9.71 -5.19
C LYS A 35 6.76 -9.30 -4.86
N LEU A 36 5.89 -10.29 -4.61
CA LEU A 36 4.48 -10.10 -4.29
C LEU A 36 4.00 -11.24 -3.39
N THR A 37 3.20 -10.91 -2.39
CA THR A 37 2.49 -11.88 -1.54
C THR A 37 1.00 -11.59 -1.61
N LEU A 38 0.22 -12.55 -2.13
CA LEU A 38 -1.24 -12.45 -2.19
C LEU A 38 -1.88 -13.09 -0.95
N VAL A 39 -2.66 -12.32 -0.21
CA VAL A 39 -3.49 -12.81 0.90
C VAL A 39 -4.94 -12.91 0.45
N ALA A 40 -5.35 -14.10 0.02
CA ALA A 40 -6.69 -14.37 -0.46
C ALA A 40 -7.48 -15.24 0.54
N ALA A 41 -8.71 -14.81 0.83
CA ALA A 41 -9.71 -15.52 1.62
C ALA A 41 -11.08 -14.83 1.43
N PRO A 42 -12.21 -15.51 1.64
CA PRO A 42 -13.53 -14.86 1.59
C PRO A 42 -13.68 -13.72 2.61
N ALA A 43 -14.73 -12.92 2.46
CA ALA A 43 -15.08 -11.89 3.44
C ALA A 43 -15.29 -12.51 4.84
N GLY A 44 -14.85 -11.81 5.88
CA GLY A 44 -14.98 -12.28 7.27
C GLY A 44 -13.95 -13.32 7.75
N PHE A 45 -13.07 -13.85 6.89
CA PHE A 45 -12.05 -14.83 7.29
C PHE A 45 -10.84 -14.24 8.06
N GLY A 46 -10.84 -12.92 8.28
CA GLY A 46 -9.85 -12.22 9.09
C GLY A 46 -8.55 -11.88 8.35
N LYS A 47 -8.60 -11.57 7.04
CA LYS A 47 -7.45 -11.09 6.25
C LYS A 47 -6.85 -9.82 6.86
N THR A 48 -7.68 -8.79 7.01
CA THR A 48 -7.33 -7.52 7.65
C THR A 48 -6.85 -7.74 9.07
N THR A 49 -7.54 -8.60 9.84
CA THR A 49 -7.14 -8.92 11.22
C THR A 49 -5.76 -9.53 11.29
N LEU A 50 -5.44 -10.46 10.38
CA LEU A 50 -4.12 -11.08 10.29
C LEU A 50 -3.05 -10.04 9.95
N LEU A 51 -3.28 -9.19 8.96
CA LEU A 51 -2.31 -8.17 8.55
C LEU A 51 -2.10 -7.12 9.65
N SER A 52 -3.16 -6.61 10.26
CA SER A 52 -3.08 -5.67 11.38
C SER A 52 -2.36 -6.25 12.61
N GLU A 53 -2.48 -7.55 12.87
CA GLU A 53 -1.74 -8.24 13.94
C GLU A 53 -0.26 -8.43 13.59
N TRP A 54 0.04 -8.71 12.33
CA TRP A 54 1.40 -8.95 11.84
C TRP A 54 2.22 -7.66 11.73
N ILE A 55 1.63 -6.55 11.28
CA ILE A 55 2.36 -5.31 10.99
C ILE A 55 3.20 -4.79 12.17
N PRO A 56 2.70 -4.71 13.42
CA PRO A 56 3.51 -4.28 14.56
C PRO A 56 4.72 -5.18 14.87
N GLN A 57 4.71 -6.42 14.36
CA GLN A 57 5.77 -7.42 14.52
C GLN A 57 6.63 -7.57 13.25
N SER A 58 6.30 -6.85 12.18
CA SER A 58 7.01 -6.91 10.91
C SER A 58 8.45 -6.38 11.09
N PRO A 59 9.45 -7.05 10.49
CA PRO A 59 10.83 -6.55 10.47
C PRO A 59 11.04 -5.36 9.52
N ARG A 60 10.00 -4.92 8.81
CA ARG A 60 10.02 -3.79 7.86
C ARG A 60 8.91 -2.80 8.18
N CYS A 61 9.16 -1.52 7.90
CA CYS A 61 8.09 -0.52 7.82
C CYS A 61 7.04 -0.95 6.78
N VAL A 62 5.76 -0.74 7.10
CA VAL A 62 4.65 -1.13 6.24
C VAL A 62 3.78 0.08 5.94
N ALA A 63 3.69 0.45 4.67
CA ALA A 63 2.67 1.36 4.16
C ALA A 63 1.34 0.62 4.02
N TRP A 64 0.24 1.29 4.33
CA TRP A 64 -1.12 0.75 4.18
C TRP A 64 -1.93 1.61 3.22
N LEU A 65 -2.65 0.97 2.32
CA LEU A 65 -3.66 1.60 1.48
C LEU A 65 -4.89 0.70 1.37
N ALA A 66 -6.00 1.14 1.95
CA ALA A 66 -7.31 0.55 1.72
C ALA A 66 -7.92 1.13 0.43
N LEU A 67 -8.17 0.25 -0.53
CA LEU A 67 -8.72 0.61 -1.84
C LEU A 67 -10.25 0.51 -1.83
N ASP A 68 -10.90 1.37 -2.61
CA ASP A 68 -12.32 1.26 -2.96
C ASP A 68 -12.53 1.47 -4.47
N GLY A 69 -13.79 1.35 -4.91
CA GLY A 69 -14.12 1.44 -6.34
C GLY A 69 -13.81 2.79 -6.99
N GLU A 70 -13.67 3.88 -6.21
CA GLU A 70 -13.30 5.19 -6.75
C GLU A 70 -11.84 5.23 -7.18
N ASP A 71 -10.99 4.37 -6.61
CA ASP A 71 -9.57 4.30 -6.92
C ASP A 71 -9.28 3.61 -8.26
N ASN A 72 -10.31 3.33 -9.08
CA ASN A 72 -10.13 2.92 -10.48
C ASN A 72 -9.66 4.07 -11.39
N ASP A 73 -9.79 5.34 -10.94
CA ASP A 73 -9.15 6.48 -11.60
C ASP A 73 -7.62 6.43 -11.40
N PRO A 74 -6.80 6.34 -12.46
CA PRO A 74 -5.35 6.16 -12.33
C PRO A 74 -4.66 7.29 -11.56
N ALA A 75 -5.10 8.54 -11.73
CA ALA A 75 -4.50 9.68 -11.03
C ALA A 75 -4.78 9.59 -9.52
N ARG A 76 -6.00 9.25 -9.14
CA ARG A 76 -6.40 8.99 -7.75
C ARG A 76 -5.64 7.81 -7.16
N PHE A 77 -5.60 6.68 -7.85
CA PHE A 77 -4.86 5.49 -7.42
C PHE A 77 -3.41 5.82 -7.08
N TRP A 78 -2.69 6.45 -8.02
CA TRP A 78 -1.28 6.79 -7.82
C TRP A 78 -1.08 7.87 -6.77
N THR A 79 -2.01 8.82 -6.64
CA THR A 79 -1.97 9.81 -5.54
C THR A 79 -2.04 9.10 -4.18
N TYR A 80 -2.94 8.14 -4.02
CA TYR A 80 -3.07 7.36 -2.78
C TYR A 80 -1.88 6.43 -2.53
N VAL A 81 -1.34 5.78 -3.58
CA VAL A 81 -0.12 4.96 -3.47
C VAL A 81 1.04 5.82 -2.98
N ILE A 82 1.27 6.99 -3.58
CA ILE A 82 2.34 7.90 -3.15
C ILE A 82 2.09 8.39 -1.72
N ALA A 83 0.85 8.75 -1.37
CA ALA A 83 0.52 9.16 0.00
C ALA A 83 0.81 8.04 1.02
N ALA A 84 0.50 6.79 0.70
CA ALA A 84 0.82 5.63 1.55
C ALA A 84 2.34 5.43 1.69
N LEU A 85 3.11 5.63 0.61
CA LEU A 85 4.58 5.58 0.67
C LEU A 85 5.15 6.70 1.53
N GLN A 86 4.53 7.89 1.52
CA GLN A 86 4.95 9.01 2.35
C GLN A 86 4.74 8.79 3.86
N GLU A 87 3.84 7.89 4.25
CA GLU A 87 3.73 7.42 5.65
C GLU A 87 4.96 6.59 6.09
N VAL A 88 5.68 5.97 5.15
CA VAL A 88 6.99 5.33 5.43
C VAL A 88 8.08 6.38 5.47
N HIS A 89 8.16 7.24 4.46
CA HIS A 89 9.13 8.33 4.43
C HIS A 89 8.64 9.51 3.59
N PRO A 90 8.61 10.75 4.14
CA PRO A 90 8.01 11.92 3.47
C PRO A 90 8.59 12.28 2.09
N LYS A 91 9.82 11.84 1.78
CA LYS A 91 10.48 12.11 0.49
C LYS A 91 10.15 11.10 -0.62
N LEU A 92 9.41 10.03 -0.33
CA LEU A 92 9.05 9.06 -1.36
C LEU A 92 7.99 9.65 -2.31
N GLY A 93 8.22 9.50 -3.61
CA GLY A 93 7.26 9.88 -4.66
C GLY A 93 6.98 11.38 -4.77
N VAL A 94 7.89 12.24 -4.29
CA VAL A 94 7.72 13.70 -4.38
C VAL A 94 7.68 14.15 -5.84
N SER A 95 8.57 13.61 -6.68
CA SER A 95 8.63 13.97 -8.10
C SER A 95 7.41 13.40 -8.83
N ALA A 96 7.06 12.15 -8.58
CA ALA A 96 5.85 11.52 -9.12
C ALA A 96 4.57 12.28 -8.73
N LEU A 97 4.46 12.76 -7.48
CA LEU A 97 3.31 13.54 -7.02
C LEU A 97 3.23 14.91 -7.71
N ALA A 98 4.37 15.56 -7.94
CA ALA A 98 4.42 16.81 -8.68
C ALA A 98 3.94 16.62 -10.14
N MET A 99 4.29 15.50 -10.77
CA MET A 99 3.79 15.14 -12.10
C MET A 99 2.27 14.94 -12.12
N LEU A 100 1.68 14.32 -11.09
CA LEU A 100 0.22 14.18 -11.00
C LEU A 100 -0.51 15.52 -10.79
N GLN A 101 0.19 16.54 -10.29
CA GLN A 101 -0.34 17.87 -10.04
C GLN A 101 -0.09 18.84 -11.20
N SER A 102 0.64 18.44 -12.24
CA SER A 102 0.89 19.30 -13.39
C SER A 102 -0.36 19.44 -14.25
N PRO A 103 -0.54 20.60 -14.93
CA PRO A 103 -1.66 20.81 -15.86
C PRO A 103 -1.68 19.81 -17.02
N GLU A 104 -0.49 19.35 -17.42
CA GLU A 104 -0.32 18.30 -18.41
C GLU A 104 -0.31 16.95 -17.71
N ALA A 105 -1.23 16.06 -18.09
CA ALA A 105 -1.31 14.74 -17.51
C ALA A 105 -0.08 13.92 -17.90
N PRO A 106 0.69 13.39 -16.93
CA PRO A 106 1.85 12.57 -17.24
C PRO A 106 1.40 11.25 -17.86
N THR A 107 2.24 10.67 -18.72
CA THR A 107 2.03 9.28 -19.11
C THR A 107 2.23 8.37 -17.91
N THR A 108 1.44 7.30 -17.82
CA THR A 108 1.56 6.30 -16.75
C THR A 108 2.99 5.75 -16.65
N ALA A 109 3.65 5.54 -17.80
CA ALA A 109 5.03 5.07 -17.85
C ALA A 109 6.03 6.06 -17.22
N ALA A 110 5.89 7.36 -17.50
CA ALA A 110 6.77 8.38 -16.93
C ALA A 110 6.58 8.51 -15.42
N LEU A 111 5.32 8.47 -14.96
CA LEU A 111 4.98 8.50 -13.54
C LEU A 111 5.60 7.31 -12.78
N ILE A 112 5.38 6.09 -13.28
CA ILE A 112 5.93 4.86 -12.69
C ILE A 112 7.46 4.89 -12.70
N THR A 113 8.08 5.36 -13.78
CA THR A 113 9.55 5.46 -13.87
C THR A 113 10.11 6.40 -12.81
N SER A 114 9.50 7.59 -12.63
CA SER A 114 9.90 8.51 -11.57
C SER A 114 9.78 7.85 -10.20
N LEU A 115 8.64 7.22 -9.92
CA LEU A 115 8.37 6.61 -8.62
C LEU A 115 9.34 5.45 -8.32
N ILE A 116 9.62 4.59 -9.30
CA ILE A 116 10.58 3.49 -9.15
C ILE A 116 11.99 4.02 -8.86
N ASN A 117 12.43 5.09 -9.54
CA ASN A 117 13.74 5.68 -9.28
C ASN A 117 13.84 6.26 -7.86
N GLU A 118 12.79 6.92 -7.38
CA GLU A 118 12.72 7.43 -6.01
C GLU A 118 12.75 6.29 -4.97
N ILE A 119 12.03 5.19 -5.22
CA ILE A 119 12.05 4.00 -4.37
C ILE A 119 13.41 3.31 -4.39
N ALA A 120 14.04 3.19 -5.56
CA ALA A 120 15.35 2.55 -5.70
C ALA A 120 16.49 3.31 -5.01
N ALA A 121 16.35 4.64 -4.87
CA ALA A 121 17.29 5.47 -4.12
C ALA A 121 17.07 5.42 -2.60
N PHE A 122 15.97 4.83 -2.12
CA PHE A 122 15.68 4.72 -0.70
C PHE A 122 16.40 3.51 -0.08
N PRO A 123 17.20 3.68 0.98
CA PRO A 123 18.13 2.65 1.44
C PRO A 123 17.46 1.51 2.23
N GLU A 124 16.30 1.76 2.84
CA GLU A 124 15.65 0.82 3.75
C GLU A 124 14.54 0.02 3.05
N PRO A 125 14.49 -1.31 3.20
CA PRO A 125 13.40 -2.09 2.65
C PRO A 125 12.11 -1.84 3.43
N PHE A 126 11.03 -1.53 2.71
CA PHE A 126 9.69 -1.43 3.26
C PHE A 126 8.73 -2.39 2.53
N ALA A 127 7.51 -2.53 3.05
CA ALA A 127 6.43 -3.23 2.40
C ALA A 127 5.25 -2.29 2.17
N VAL A 128 4.42 -2.59 1.17
CA VAL A 128 3.17 -1.89 0.91
C VAL A 128 2.05 -2.92 0.95
N VAL A 129 1.03 -2.66 1.76
CA VAL A 129 -0.21 -3.43 1.78
C VAL A 129 -1.26 -2.68 0.98
N LEU A 130 -1.74 -3.31 -0.09
CA LEU A 130 -2.93 -2.89 -0.83
C LEU A 130 -4.10 -3.73 -0.34
N GLU A 131 -4.90 -3.18 0.57
CA GLU A 131 -6.11 -3.83 1.06
C GLU A 131 -7.23 -3.68 0.04
N ASP A 132 -8.04 -4.74 -0.08
CA ASP A 132 -9.20 -4.82 -0.96
C ASP A 132 -8.92 -4.58 -2.45
N TYR A 133 -7.69 -4.86 -2.93
CA TYR A 133 -7.28 -4.72 -4.34
C TYR A 133 -8.24 -5.31 -5.39
N HIS A 134 -9.03 -6.33 -5.04
CA HIS A 134 -10.07 -6.90 -5.90
C HIS A 134 -11.17 -5.91 -6.36
N VAL A 135 -11.27 -4.73 -5.74
CA VAL A 135 -12.19 -3.64 -6.14
C VAL A 135 -11.65 -2.82 -7.32
N ILE A 136 -10.38 -3.00 -7.67
CA ILE A 136 -9.74 -2.36 -8.83
C ILE A 136 -9.93 -3.29 -10.03
N ASP A 137 -10.67 -2.81 -11.03
CA ASP A 137 -11.04 -3.53 -12.24
C ASP A 137 -10.66 -2.78 -13.53
N SER A 138 -10.07 -1.59 -13.40
CA SER A 138 -9.54 -0.84 -14.54
C SER A 138 -8.46 -1.65 -15.27
N GLN A 139 -8.58 -1.71 -16.60
CA GLN A 139 -7.57 -2.34 -17.45
C GLN A 139 -6.42 -1.37 -17.74
N PRO A 140 -5.18 -1.87 -17.88
CA PRO A 140 -4.00 -1.06 -18.16
C PRO A 140 -4.02 -0.35 -19.51
#